data_AF-A0A830F065-F1
#
_entry.id   AF-A0A830F065-F1
#
_cell.length_a   1.000
_cell.length_b   1.000
_cell.length_c   1.000
_cell.angle_alpha   90.00
_cell.angle_beta   90.00
_cell.angle_gamma   90.00
#
_symmetry.space_group_name_H-M   'P 1'
#
loop_
_entity.id
_entity.type
_entity.pdbx_description
1 polymer ?
#
loop_
_entity_poly.entity_id
_entity_poly.type
_entity_poly.pdbx_seq_one_letter_code
_entity_poly.pdbx_strand_id
1 'polypeptide(L)'
;MNLNRSSKALFVLVVVAVAAVAPAVAAPTVTGDVPDSAKVGAQQDVTFTVPSDGLYSDYDQWTLGGQTELTNVSWTVTAYDNTDTKIDQQTYTGQSFEYQVRSDEGVSKLTVRLQGATPAVEQYQYEPAQSFTFATFTQSQQGGSSTVLKAWQDVRPYTEQSQEARNAIEAAEQSISDAQAAGADTGEAEQLVGNAVNAYNKGNFDNAIDLANQAEQNAESAQQSNQLLTYALIGVGVLVLLGVVVGGVWYYRQNQGPSQPF
;
A
#
# COMPACT_ATOMS: atom_id res chain seq x y z
N MET A 1 64.48 44.15 1.63
CA MET A 1 63.83 44.64 0.40
C MET A 1 62.32 44.48 0.57
N ASN A 2 61.62 45.61 0.51
CA ASN A 2 60.17 45.74 0.52
C ASN A 2 59.52 44.88 -0.59
N LEU A 3 58.27 44.44 -0.38
CA LEU A 3 57.10 45.02 -1.07
C LEU A 3 55.79 44.31 -0.69
N ASN A 4 54.96 45.07 0.04
CA ASN A 4 53.50 45.17 0.01
C ASN A 4 52.68 44.10 -0.73
N ARG A 5 51.85 43.37 0.02
CA ARG A 5 50.66 42.71 -0.52
C ARG A 5 49.45 43.65 -0.42
N SER A 6 49.02 44.15 -1.57
CA SER A 6 47.82 44.97 -1.77
C SER A 6 46.57 44.07 -1.74
N SER A 7 45.63 44.40 -0.86
CA SER A 7 44.29 43.83 -0.82
C SER A 7 43.42 44.58 -1.84
N LYS A 8 42.87 43.86 -2.82
CA LYS A 8 41.85 44.39 -3.75
C LYS A 8 40.54 43.67 -3.49
N ALA A 9 39.60 44.41 -2.91
CA ALA A 9 38.22 44.00 -2.72
C ALA A 9 37.58 43.71 -4.09
N LEU A 10 37.07 42.48 -4.25
CA LEU A 10 36.39 42.02 -5.44
C LEU A 10 34.89 42.15 -5.17
N PHE A 11 34.25 43.17 -5.73
CA PHE A 11 32.80 43.31 -5.74
C PHE A 11 32.22 42.25 -6.67
N VAL A 12 31.62 41.20 -6.09
CA VAL A 12 30.80 40.23 -6.82
C VAL A 12 29.37 40.78 -6.87
N LEU A 13 28.98 41.28 -8.03
CA LEU A 13 27.60 41.66 -8.33
C LEU A 13 26.83 40.37 -8.68
N VAL A 14 26.13 39.79 -7.70
CA VAL A 14 25.22 38.66 -7.91
C VAL A 14 23.93 39.21 -8.53
N VAL A 15 23.73 39.00 -9.82
CA VAL A 15 22.43 39.17 -10.47
C VAL A 15 21.62 37.92 -10.20
N VAL A 16 20.71 37.96 -9.23
CA VAL A 16 19.70 36.92 -9.03
C VAL A 16 18.63 37.12 -10.10
N ALA A 17 18.68 36.31 -11.15
CA ALA A 17 17.57 36.16 -12.08
C ALA A 17 16.44 35.41 -11.35
N VAL A 18 15.43 36.12 -10.88
CA VAL A 18 14.18 35.51 -10.42
C VAL A 18 13.46 35.02 -11.66
N ALA A 19 13.60 33.72 -11.98
CA ALA A 19 12.71 33.08 -12.93
C ALA A 19 11.30 33.12 -12.32
N ALA A 20 10.40 33.90 -12.91
CA ALA A 20 8.99 33.81 -12.62
C ALA A 20 8.53 32.41 -13.05
N VAL A 21 8.38 31.50 -12.09
CA VAL A 21 7.69 30.23 -12.32
C VAL A 21 6.23 30.63 -12.52
N ALA A 22 5.78 30.69 -13.78
CA ALA A 22 4.36 30.81 -14.05
C ALA A 22 3.66 29.64 -13.33
N PRO A 23 2.56 29.87 -12.60
CA PRO A 23 1.81 28.77 -12.00
C PRO A 23 1.38 27.86 -13.16
N ALA A 24 1.90 26.64 -13.19
CA ALA A 24 1.42 25.63 -14.12
C ALA A 24 -0.06 25.43 -13.83
N VAL A 25 -0.91 25.76 -14.80
CA VAL A 25 -2.33 25.41 -14.74
C VAL A 25 -2.38 23.88 -14.71
N ALA A 26 -3.05 23.32 -13.72
CA ALA A 26 -3.07 21.87 -13.52
C ALA A 26 -3.90 21.21 -14.62
N ALA A 27 -3.36 20.15 -15.22
CA ALA A 27 -4.09 19.28 -16.15
C ALA A 27 -5.41 18.76 -15.51
N PRO A 28 -6.43 18.42 -16.32
CA PRO A 28 -7.70 17.93 -15.79
C PRO A 28 -7.46 16.66 -14.98
N THR A 29 -7.96 16.63 -13.74
CA THR A 29 -7.83 15.45 -12.87
C THR A 29 -9.01 14.52 -13.08
N VAL A 30 -8.75 13.34 -13.65
CA VAL A 30 -9.78 12.30 -13.82
C VAL A 30 -10.10 11.68 -12.48
N THR A 31 -11.39 11.55 -12.16
CA THR A 31 -11.89 10.91 -10.94
C THR A 31 -12.66 9.63 -11.26
N GLY A 32 -12.61 8.66 -10.36
CA GLY A 32 -13.31 7.38 -10.47
C GLY A 32 -13.11 6.55 -9.21
N ASP A 33 -14.11 5.75 -8.85
CA ASP A 33 -14.07 4.86 -7.69
C ASP A 33 -13.59 3.48 -8.15
N VAL A 34 -12.29 3.24 -8.01
CA VAL A 34 -11.63 1.99 -8.41
C VAL A 34 -11.26 1.23 -7.14
N PRO A 35 -11.65 -0.05 -7.02
CA PRO A 35 -11.34 -0.84 -5.84
C PRO A 35 -9.85 -1.19 -5.77
N ASP A 36 -9.31 -1.32 -4.56
CA ASP A 36 -7.91 -1.74 -4.34
C ASP A 36 -7.67 -3.22 -4.73
N SER A 37 -8.74 -4.02 -4.82
CA SER A 37 -8.66 -5.41 -5.26
C SER A 37 -9.92 -5.86 -5.99
N ALA A 38 -9.77 -6.82 -6.90
CA ALA A 38 -10.86 -7.31 -7.73
C ALA A 38 -10.82 -8.84 -7.90
N LYS A 39 -11.99 -9.48 -7.81
CA LYS A 39 -12.12 -10.93 -8.00
C LYS A 39 -11.89 -11.28 -9.48
N VAL A 40 -11.00 -12.22 -9.75
CA VAL A 40 -10.70 -12.72 -11.11
C VAL A 40 -11.99 -13.13 -11.82
N GLY A 41 -12.17 -12.67 -13.05
CA GLY A 41 -13.34 -12.94 -13.88
C GLY A 41 -14.62 -12.18 -13.47
N ALA A 42 -14.63 -11.45 -12.35
CA ALA A 42 -15.77 -10.62 -11.98
C ALA A 42 -15.92 -9.45 -12.93
N GLN A 43 -17.16 -9.13 -13.28
CA GLN A 43 -17.50 -7.95 -14.07
C GLN A 43 -17.31 -6.68 -13.25
N GLN A 44 -16.54 -5.76 -13.80
CA GLN A 44 -16.30 -4.42 -13.29
C GLN A 44 -17.12 -3.43 -14.12
N ASP A 45 -17.68 -2.42 -13.45
CA ASP A 45 -18.45 -1.36 -14.08
C ASP A 45 -18.18 -0.05 -13.33
N VAL A 46 -17.25 0.75 -13.86
CA VAL A 46 -16.79 1.99 -13.22
C VAL A 46 -16.97 3.15 -14.19
N THR A 47 -17.47 4.27 -13.68
CA THR A 47 -17.59 5.50 -14.45
C THR A 47 -16.56 6.52 -13.97
N PHE A 48 -15.72 6.95 -14.90
CA PHE A 48 -14.73 7.99 -14.69
C PHE A 48 -15.26 9.34 -15.16
N THR A 49 -14.93 10.41 -14.45
CA THR A 49 -15.31 11.77 -14.83
C THR A 49 -14.06 12.59 -15.11
N VAL A 50 -14.03 13.21 -16.28
CA VAL A 50 -13.07 14.28 -16.63
C VAL A 50 -13.82 15.60 -16.49
N PRO A 51 -13.50 16.42 -15.46
CA PRO A 51 -14.20 17.68 -15.23
C PRO A 51 -13.89 18.72 -16.30
N SER A 52 -14.70 19.77 -16.35
CA SER A 52 -14.49 20.94 -17.22
C SER A 52 -13.22 21.72 -16.89
N ASP A 53 -12.76 21.63 -15.65
CA ASP A 53 -11.57 22.32 -15.19
C ASP A 53 -10.32 21.70 -15.83
N GLY A 54 -9.51 22.53 -16.48
CA GLY A 54 -8.33 22.11 -17.23
C GLY A 54 -8.61 21.42 -18.58
N LEU A 55 -9.87 21.17 -18.97
CA LEU A 55 -10.19 20.38 -20.18
C LEU A 55 -9.60 20.98 -21.48
N TYR A 56 -9.47 22.31 -21.52
CA TYR A 56 -8.86 23.07 -22.62
C TYR A 56 -7.79 24.05 -22.14
N SER A 57 -7.21 23.85 -20.95
CA SER A 57 -6.17 24.78 -20.45
C SER A 57 -4.95 24.82 -21.36
N ASP A 58 -4.61 23.65 -21.91
CA ASP A 58 -3.39 23.47 -22.67
C ASP A 58 -3.68 23.50 -24.19
N TYR A 59 -4.82 22.95 -24.61
CA TYR A 59 -5.16 22.73 -26.02
C TYR A 59 -6.66 22.85 -26.30
N ASP A 60 -7.03 23.55 -27.37
CA ASP A 60 -8.42 23.64 -27.86
C ASP A 60 -8.91 22.34 -28.53
N GLN A 61 -7.98 21.51 -29.00
CA GLN A 61 -8.25 20.20 -29.58
C GLN A 61 -7.18 19.20 -29.14
N TRP A 62 -7.63 18.03 -28.69
CA TRP A 62 -6.77 16.92 -28.26
C TRP A 62 -7.53 15.59 -28.34
N THR A 63 -6.85 14.48 -28.04
CA THR A 63 -7.42 13.13 -28.05
C THR A 63 -7.33 12.53 -26.65
N LEU A 64 -8.47 12.14 -26.09
CA LEU A 64 -8.56 11.37 -24.86
C LEU A 64 -8.31 9.90 -25.18
N GLY A 65 -7.19 9.40 -24.69
CA GLY A 65 -6.86 7.98 -24.72
C GLY A 65 -7.28 7.30 -23.42
N GLY A 66 -7.85 6.11 -23.52
CA GLY A 66 -8.03 5.22 -22.38
C GLY A 66 -7.40 3.86 -22.65
N GLN A 67 -6.80 3.26 -21.62
CA GLN A 67 -6.20 1.93 -21.67
C GLN A 67 -6.55 1.14 -20.41
N THR A 68 -6.69 -0.18 -20.53
CA THR A 68 -6.99 -1.10 -19.42
C THR A 68 -6.39 -2.48 -19.67
N GLU A 69 -6.06 -3.21 -18.59
CA GLU A 69 -5.72 -4.64 -18.64
C GLU A 69 -6.94 -5.54 -18.33
N LEU A 70 -8.13 -4.98 -18.11
CA LEU A 70 -9.37 -5.75 -18.08
C LEU A 70 -9.57 -6.52 -19.40
N THR A 71 -10.36 -7.58 -19.33
CA THR A 71 -10.71 -8.44 -20.47
C THR A 71 -12.19 -8.26 -20.83
N ASN A 72 -12.60 -8.64 -22.05
CA ASN A 72 -13.98 -8.46 -22.53
C ASN A 72 -14.51 -7.03 -22.35
N VAL A 73 -13.70 -6.06 -22.79
CA VAL A 73 -13.87 -4.65 -22.44
C VAL A 73 -14.82 -3.91 -23.39
N SER A 74 -15.66 -3.08 -22.80
CA SER A 74 -16.49 -2.07 -23.45
C SER A 74 -16.32 -0.72 -22.77
N TRP A 75 -15.96 0.30 -23.54
CA TRP A 75 -15.87 1.68 -23.11
C TRP A 75 -17.06 2.46 -23.66
N THR A 76 -17.69 3.29 -22.85
CA THR A 76 -18.69 4.27 -23.31
C THR A 76 -18.27 5.66 -22.89
N VAL A 77 -17.85 6.47 -23.86
CA VAL A 77 -17.51 7.87 -23.66
C VAL A 77 -18.76 8.70 -23.92
N THR A 78 -19.14 9.57 -22.98
CA THR A 78 -20.28 10.47 -23.12
C THR A 78 -19.82 11.90 -22.86
N ALA A 79 -20.14 12.81 -23.78
CA ALA A 79 -19.86 14.22 -23.66
C ALA A 79 -21.10 15.00 -23.24
N TYR A 80 -20.90 15.96 -22.36
CA TYR A 80 -21.94 16.86 -21.85
C TYR A 80 -21.55 18.31 -22.07
N ASP A 81 -22.53 19.16 -22.31
CA ASP A 81 -22.37 20.62 -22.35
C ASP A 81 -22.33 21.24 -20.94
N ASN A 82 -22.28 22.57 -20.84
CA ASN A 82 -22.25 23.29 -19.56
C ASN A 82 -23.59 23.27 -18.78
N THR A 83 -24.64 22.69 -19.36
CA THR A 83 -25.95 22.50 -18.73
C THR A 83 -26.18 21.06 -18.27
N ASP A 84 -25.15 20.22 -18.31
CA ASP A 84 -25.22 18.76 -18.09
C ASP A 84 -26.12 18.02 -19.10
N THR A 85 -26.38 18.63 -20.26
CA THR A 85 -27.08 17.96 -21.35
C THR A 85 -26.10 17.11 -22.14
N LYS A 86 -26.46 15.84 -22.39
CA LYS A 86 -25.67 14.94 -23.23
C LYS A 86 -25.69 15.42 -24.68
N ILE A 87 -24.51 15.64 -25.25
CA ILE A 87 -24.35 16.12 -26.63
C ILE A 87 -23.70 15.09 -27.56
N ASP A 88 -22.91 14.14 -27.04
CA ASP A 88 -22.35 13.02 -27.80
C ASP A 88 -22.21 11.77 -26.92
N GLN A 89 -22.21 10.59 -27.55
CA GLN A 89 -21.82 9.34 -26.92
C GLN A 89 -21.28 8.35 -27.95
N GLN A 90 -20.13 7.77 -27.64
CA GLN A 90 -19.48 6.74 -28.45
C GLN A 90 -19.13 5.53 -27.60
N THR A 91 -19.23 4.35 -28.22
CA THR A 91 -18.90 3.08 -27.59
C THR A 91 -17.73 2.44 -28.33
N TYR A 92 -16.74 1.99 -27.58
CA TYR A 92 -15.55 1.33 -28.09
C TYR A 92 -15.43 -0.06 -27.48
N THR A 93 -14.92 -1.00 -28.26
CA THR A 93 -14.62 -2.35 -27.80
C THR A 93 -13.11 -2.56 -27.81
N GLY A 94 -12.61 -3.30 -26.82
CA GLY A 94 -11.18 -3.59 -26.69
C GLY A 94 -10.52 -2.83 -25.54
N GLN A 95 -9.24 -3.12 -25.33
CA GLN A 95 -8.48 -2.64 -24.18
C GLN A 95 -8.04 -1.19 -24.27
N SER A 96 -8.30 -0.53 -25.39
CA SER A 96 -8.02 0.89 -25.57
C SER A 96 -9.11 1.58 -26.37
N PHE A 97 -9.22 2.89 -26.18
CA PHE A 97 -10.02 3.77 -27.03
C PHE A 97 -9.31 5.10 -27.24
N GLU A 98 -9.73 5.80 -28.29
CA GLU A 98 -9.34 7.18 -28.55
C GLU A 98 -10.61 7.99 -28.87
N TYR A 99 -10.82 9.07 -28.14
CA TYR A 99 -11.95 9.99 -28.32
C TYR A 99 -11.43 11.40 -28.60
N GLN A 100 -11.86 12.00 -29.71
CA GLN A 100 -11.44 13.36 -30.06
C GLN A 100 -12.22 14.37 -29.22
N VAL A 101 -11.51 15.26 -28.52
CA VAL A 101 -12.10 16.36 -27.75
C VAL A 101 -11.81 17.67 -28.49
N ARG A 102 -12.85 18.46 -28.76
CA ARG A 102 -12.75 19.78 -29.38
C ARG A 102 -13.58 20.81 -28.63
N SER A 103 -13.07 22.04 -28.50
CA SER A 103 -13.75 23.12 -27.77
C SER A 103 -14.93 23.71 -28.55
N ASP A 104 -14.90 23.66 -29.88
CA ASP A 104 -15.96 24.14 -30.77
C ASP A 104 -17.22 23.27 -30.75
N GLU A 105 -17.11 22.02 -30.31
CA GLU A 105 -18.23 21.09 -30.12
C GLU A 105 -18.99 21.35 -28.80
N GLY A 106 -18.55 22.31 -27.98
CA GLY A 106 -19.25 22.73 -26.76
C GLY A 106 -19.17 21.74 -25.60
N VAL A 107 -18.22 20.80 -25.65
CA VAL A 107 -17.99 19.83 -24.57
C VAL A 107 -17.49 20.56 -23.33
N SER A 108 -18.16 20.36 -22.21
CA SER A 108 -17.73 20.86 -20.90
C SER A 108 -17.28 19.72 -19.99
N LYS A 109 -17.87 18.53 -20.10
CA LYS A 109 -17.58 17.41 -19.22
C LYS A 109 -17.61 16.11 -20.00
N LEU A 110 -16.68 15.21 -19.69
CA LEU A 110 -16.65 13.86 -20.24
C LEU A 110 -16.87 12.85 -19.12
N THR A 111 -17.71 11.85 -19.37
CA THR A 111 -17.78 10.65 -18.54
C THR A 111 -17.39 9.44 -19.36
N VAL A 112 -16.54 8.59 -18.81
CA VAL A 112 -16.12 7.35 -19.45
C VAL A 112 -16.58 6.19 -18.57
N ARG A 113 -17.56 5.41 -19.03
CA ARG A 113 -17.96 4.15 -18.39
C ARG A 113 -17.10 3.02 -18.93
N LEU A 114 -16.33 2.37 -18.07
CA LEU A 114 -15.54 1.19 -18.35
C LEU A 114 -16.27 -0.04 -17.81
N GLN A 115 -16.55 -0.99 -18.70
CA GLN A 115 -17.05 -2.31 -18.36
C GLN A 115 -16.06 -3.36 -18.83
N GLY A 116 -15.75 -4.35 -17.99
CA GLY A 116 -14.84 -5.43 -18.34
C GLY A 116 -14.68 -6.44 -17.21
N ALA A 117 -14.09 -7.58 -17.50
CA ALA A 117 -13.79 -8.62 -16.52
C ALA A 117 -12.36 -8.51 -16.00
N THR A 118 -12.18 -8.66 -14.69
CA THR A 118 -10.86 -8.74 -14.06
C THR A 118 -10.02 -9.86 -14.71
N PRO A 119 -8.77 -9.57 -15.13
CA PRO A 119 -7.94 -10.56 -15.81
C PRO A 119 -7.60 -11.76 -14.91
N ALA A 120 -7.24 -12.87 -15.54
CA ALA A 120 -6.70 -14.03 -14.83
C ALA A 120 -5.29 -13.73 -14.29
N VAL A 121 -4.93 -14.38 -13.18
CA VAL A 121 -3.59 -14.27 -12.59
C VAL A 121 -2.70 -15.37 -13.14
N GLU A 122 -1.61 -15.00 -13.82
CA GLU A 122 -0.63 -15.95 -14.33
C GLU A 122 0.34 -16.42 -13.23
N GLN A 123 0.74 -15.52 -12.35
CA GLN A 123 1.67 -15.77 -11.26
C GLN A 123 1.22 -15.05 -10.00
N TYR A 124 1.18 -15.78 -8.90
CA TYR A 124 0.82 -15.23 -7.59
C TYR A 124 2.09 -14.81 -6.86
N GLN A 125 2.05 -13.64 -6.22
CA GLN A 125 3.12 -13.14 -5.37
C GLN A 125 2.49 -12.61 -4.09
N TYR A 126 2.98 -13.06 -2.95
CA TYR A 126 2.53 -12.54 -1.66
C TYR A 126 3.06 -11.13 -1.46
N GLU A 127 4.38 -10.94 -1.55
CA GLU A 127 5.04 -9.65 -1.29
C GLU A 127 6.17 -9.39 -2.32
N PRO A 128 6.12 -8.27 -3.08
CA PRO A 128 4.97 -7.38 -3.22
C PRO A 128 3.81 -8.11 -3.92
N ALA A 129 2.57 -7.73 -3.60
CA ALA A 129 1.41 -8.33 -4.23
C ALA A 129 1.37 -8.03 -5.73
N GLN A 130 0.94 -9.00 -6.54
CA GLN A 130 0.72 -8.75 -7.96
C GLN A 130 -0.40 -7.71 -8.17
N SER A 131 -0.24 -6.85 -9.18
CA SER A 131 -1.24 -5.85 -9.56
C SER A 131 -1.45 -5.83 -11.07
N PHE A 132 -2.56 -5.22 -11.49
CA PHE A 132 -2.84 -4.93 -12.89
C PHE A 132 -3.34 -3.49 -13.06
N THR A 133 -3.25 -2.99 -14.28
CA THR A 133 -3.75 -1.67 -14.65
C THR A 133 -5.26 -1.70 -14.88
N PHE A 134 -6.01 -1.15 -13.94
CA PHE A 134 -7.46 -1.04 -14.06
C PHE A 134 -7.86 -0.04 -15.14
N ALA A 135 -7.27 1.16 -15.11
CA ALA A 135 -7.47 2.17 -16.15
C ALA A 135 -6.33 3.18 -16.15
N THR A 136 -5.93 3.61 -17.35
CA THR A 136 -5.04 4.75 -17.57
C THR A 136 -5.70 5.69 -18.57
N PHE A 137 -5.74 6.98 -18.25
CA PHE A 137 -6.21 8.02 -19.15
C PHE A 137 -5.06 8.93 -19.57
N THR A 138 -5.02 9.23 -20.85
CA THR A 138 -4.00 10.09 -21.45
C THR A 138 -4.63 11.19 -22.28
N GLN A 139 -3.91 12.30 -22.37
CA GLN A 139 -4.18 13.37 -23.31
C GLN A 139 -3.06 13.38 -24.34
N SER A 140 -3.41 13.25 -25.62
CA SER A 140 -2.46 13.32 -26.73
C SER A 140 -2.86 14.39 -27.75
N GLN A 141 -1.87 15.00 -28.39
CA GLN A 141 -2.06 15.88 -29.54
C GLN A 141 -1.70 15.17 -30.84
N GLN A 142 -2.36 15.56 -31.94
CA GLN A 142 -1.99 15.07 -33.27
C GLN A 142 -0.55 15.50 -33.61
N GLY A 143 0.36 14.53 -33.67
CA GLY A 143 1.79 14.75 -33.96
C GLY A 143 2.63 15.25 -32.77
N GLY A 144 2.07 15.28 -31.55
CA GLY A 144 2.75 15.74 -30.34
C GLY A 144 2.99 14.64 -29.30
N SER A 145 3.49 15.03 -28.12
CA SER A 145 3.69 14.13 -26.96
C SER A 145 2.37 13.78 -26.29
N SER A 146 2.33 12.64 -25.60
CA SER A 146 1.19 12.19 -24.78
C SER A 146 1.49 12.44 -23.30
N THR A 147 0.51 12.95 -22.55
CA THR A 147 0.57 13.15 -21.10
C THR A 147 -0.39 12.21 -20.39
N VAL A 148 0.03 11.59 -19.29
CA VAL A 148 -0.85 10.78 -18.44
C VAL A 148 -1.65 11.70 -17.54
N LEU A 149 -2.99 11.62 -17.63
CA LEU A 149 -3.90 12.37 -16.77
C LEU A 149 -4.07 11.66 -15.42
N LYS A 150 -4.29 10.34 -15.46
CA LYS A 150 -4.46 9.48 -14.27
C LYS A 150 -4.22 8.02 -14.64
N ALA A 151 -3.63 7.28 -13.70
CA ALA A 151 -3.46 5.83 -13.79
C ALA A 151 -3.90 5.18 -12.47
N TRP A 152 -4.60 4.05 -12.59
CA TRP A 152 -4.93 3.13 -11.50
C TRP A 152 -4.25 1.78 -11.80
N GLN A 153 -3.02 1.62 -11.31
CA GLN A 153 -2.11 0.51 -11.67
C GLN A 153 -1.86 -0.50 -10.55
N ASP A 154 -2.42 -0.25 -9.37
CA ASP A 154 -2.12 -0.99 -8.15
C ASP A 154 -3.31 -1.86 -7.69
N VAL A 155 -4.19 -2.26 -8.63
CA VAL A 155 -5.35 -3.11 -8.30
C VAL A 155 -4.91 -4.56 -8.22
N ARG A 156 -5.11 -5.19 -7.06
CA ARG A 156 -4.75 -6.59 -6.85
C ARG A 156 -5.84 -7.55 -7.34
N PRO A 157 -5.55 -8.45 -8.29
CA PRO A 157 -6.47 -9.52 -8.65
C PRO A 157 -6.44 -10.63 -7.60
N TYR A 158 -7.61 -11.18 -7.25
CA TYR A 158 -7.72 -12.30 -6.31
C TYR A 158 -8.72 -13.37 -6.75
N THR A 159 -8.46 -14.61 -6.34
CA THR A 159 -9.46 -15.68 -6.25
C THR A 159 -9.88 -15.85 -4.78
N GLU A 160 -10.97 -16.56 -4.52
CA GLU A 160 -11.41 -16.84 -3.15
C GLU A 160 -10.32 -17.56 -2.34
N GLN A 161 -9.72 -18.61 -2.92
CA GLN A 161 -8.64 -19.37 -2.29
C GLN A 161 -7.38 -18.52 -2.07
N SER A 162 -6.98 -17.69 -3.05
CA SER A 162 -5.81 -16.83 -2.83
C SER A 162 -6.09 -15.78 -1.75
N GLN A 163 -7.32 -15.26 -1.66
CA GLN A 163 -7.67 -14.31 -0.60
C GLN A 163 -7.66 -14.99 0.77
N GLU A 164 -8.21 -16.19 0.88
CA GLU A 164 -8.21 -16.98 2.11
C GLU A 164 -6.78 -17.32 2.58
N ALA A 165 -5.91 -17.77 1.67
CA ALA A 165 -4.52 -18.04 1.97
C ALA A 165 -3.78 -16.80 2.47
N ARG A 166 -4.02 -15.63 1.86
CA ARG A 166 -3.41 -14.38 2.32
C ARG A 166 -3.91 -13.98 3.71
N ASN A 167 -5.22 -14.08 3.97
CA ASN A 167 -5.76 -13.81 5.29
C ASN A 167 -5.17 -14.74 6.37
N ALA A 168 -4.97 -16.03 6.06
CA ALA A 168 -4.36 -16.98 6.99
C ALA A 168 -2.89 -16.64 7.28
N ILE A 169 -2.12 -16.27 6.25
CA ILE A 169 -0.72 -15.84 6.42
C ILE A 169 -0.67 -14.56 7.26
N GLU A 170 -1.51 -13.55 6.97
CA GLU A 170 -1.58 -12.30 7.75
C GLU A 170 -1.95 -12.55 9.22
N ALA A 171 -2.88 -13.48 9.49
CA ALA A 171 -3.24 -13.87 10.85
C ALA A 171 -2.07 -14.54 11.59
N ALA A 172 -1.35 -15.44 10.93
CA ALA A 172 -0.17 -16.08 11.48
C ALA A 172 0.97 -15.08 11.77
N GLU A 173 1.22 -14.14 10.85
CA GLU A 173 2.18 -13.05 11.03
C GLU A 173 1.83 -12.18 12.25
N GLN A 174 0.54 -11.86 12.42
CA GLN A 174 0.06 -11.13 13.60
C GLN A 174 0.30 -11.91 14.90
N SER A 175 -0.05 -13.21 14.95
CA SER A 175 0.16 -14.05 16.14
C SER A 175 1.65 -14.22 16.49
N ILE A 176 2.53 -14.30 15.49
CA ILE A 176 3.99 -14.28 15.69
C ILE A 176 4.42 -12.96 16.32
N SER A 177 3.95 -11.82 15.78
CA SER A 177 4.29 -10.51 16.32
C SER A 177 3.86 -10.36 17.78
N ASP A 178 2.66 -10.84 18.13
CA ASP A 178 2.14 -10.80 19.50
C ASP A 178 2.93 -11.70 20.45
N ALA A 179 3.32 -12.91 20.01
CA ALA A 179 4.16 -13.82 20.77
C ALA A 179 5.57 -13.25 21.01
N GLN A 180 6.17 -12.61 20.00
CA GLN A 180 7.47 -11.92 20.11
C GLN A 180 7.41 -10.73 21.05
N ALA A 181 6.35 -9.93 20.99
CA ALA A 181 6.13 -8.81 21.91
C ALA A 181 6.01 -9.29 23.36
N ALA A 182 5.50 -10.51 23.57
CA ALA A 182 5.47 -11.19 24.87
C ALA A 182 6.80 -11.86 25.25
N GLY A 183 7.85 -11.77 24.42
CA GLY A 183 9.18 -12.33 24.66
C GLY A 183 9.30 -13.83 24.38
N ALA A 184 8.36 -14.44 23.67
CA ALA A 184 8.42 -15.84 23.28
C ALA A 184 9.37 -16.05 22.08
N ASP A 185 9.94 -17.25 21.98
CA ASP A 185 10.71 -17.68 20.81
C ASP A 185 9.76 -18.26 19.74
N THR A 186 9.73 -17.63 18.57
CA THR A 186 8.79 -17.94 17.48
C THR A 186 9.46 -18.50 16.24
N GLY A 187 10.73 -18.93 16.30
CA GLY A 187 11.50 -19.29 15.10
C GLY A 187 10.86 -20.39 14.24
N GLU A 188 10.18 -21.37 14.85
CA GLU A 188 9.45 -22.41 14.11
C GLU A 188 8.22 -21.85 13.37
N ALA A 189 7.48 -20.94 14.01
CA ALA A 189 6.32 -20.28 13.40
C ALA A 189 6.75 -19.39 12.22
N GLU A 190 7.86 -18.66 12.34
CA GLU A 190 8.42 -17.86 11.24
C GLU A 190 8.82 -18.71 10.04
N GLN A 191 9.44 -19.87 10.28
CA GLN A 191 9.78 -20.82 9.22
C GLN A 191 8.52 -21.34 8.50
N LEU A 192 7.45 -21.62 9.24
CA LEU A 192 6.17 -22.06 8.70
C LEU A 192 5.52 -20.97 7.84
N VAL A 193 5.52 -19.70 8.28
CA VAL A 193 5.06 -18.56 7.46
C VAL A 193 5.88 -18.44 6.18
N GLY A 194 7.22 -18.55 6.25
CA GLY A 194 8.07 -18.54 5.06
C GLY A 194 7.71 -19.65 4.07
N ASN A 195 7.38 -20.85 4.56
CA ASN A 195 6.90 -21.94 3.73
C ASN A 195 5.49 -21.68 3.16
N ALA A 196 4.59 -21.06 3.94
CA ALA A 196 3.26 -20.68 3.51
C ALA A 196 3.32 -19.66 2.36
N VAL A 197 4.15 -18.62 2.49
CA VAL A 197 4.42 -17.64 1.42
C VAL A 197 4.99 -18.33 0.17
N ASN A 198 5.92 -19.26 0.33
CA ASN A 198 6.46 -20.03 -0.80
C ASN A 198 5.38 -20.91 -1.48
N ALA A 199 4.44 -21.46 -0.72
CA ALA A 199 3.32 -22.23 -1.27
C ALA A 199 2.32 -21.31 -1.99
N TYR A 200 2.01 -20.15 -1.41
CA TYR A 200 1.18 -19.11 -2.02
C TYR A 200 1.73 -18.67 -3.37
N ASN A 201 3.03 -18.37 -3.43
CA ASN A 201 3.71 -17.92 -4.66
C ASN A 201 3.70 -18.98 -5.78
N LYS A 202 3.53 -20.26 -5.42
CA LYS A 202 3.38 -21.38 -6.36
C LYS A 202 1.92 -21.66 -6.73
N GLY A 203 0.97 -20.87 -6.22
CA GLY A 203 -0.46 -21.09 -6.38
C GLY A 203 -1.01 -22.28 -5.59
N ASN A 204 -0.25 -22.82 -4.63
CA ASN A 204 -0.71 -23.92 -3.78
C ASN A 204 -1.36 -23.36 -2.50
N PHE A 205 -2.57 -22.81 -2.66
CA PHE A 205 -3.26 -22.07 -1.61
C PHE A 205 -3.68 -22.93 -0.43
N ASP A 206 -4.17 -24.14 -0.66
CA ASP A 206 -4.57 -25.05 0.43
C ASP A 206 -3.38 -25.36 1.35
N ASN A 207 -2.21 -25.67 0.77
CA ASN A 207 -0.99 -25.89 1.56
C ASN A 207 -0.50 -24.60 2.23
N ALA A 208 -0.67 -23.43 1.59
CA ALA A 208 -0.34 -22.15 2.21
C ALA A 208 -1.19 -21.89 3.46
N ILE A 209 -2.51 -22.16 3.37
CA ILE A 209 -3.46 -22.06 4.49
C ILE A 209 -3.04 -23.03 5.61
N ASP A 210 -2.79 -24.29 5.29
CA ASP A 210 -2.40 -25.31 6.29
C ASP A 210 -1.10 -24.94 7.02
N LEU A 211 -0.11 -24.43 6.29
CA LEU A 211 1.17 -23.98 6.87
C LEU A 211 1.00 -22.73 7.73
N ALA A 212 0.18 -21.77 7.29
CA ALA A 212 -0.11 -20.56 8.04
C ALA A 212 -0.86 -20.88 9.35
N ASN A 213 -1.88 -21.74 9.30
CA ASN A 213 -2.60 -22.19 10.49
C ASN A 213 -1.69 -22.93 11.48
N GLN A 214 -0.72 -23.72 11.00
CA GLN A 214 0.30 -24.34 11.84
C GLN A 214 1.23 -23.30 12.46
N ALA A 215 1.62 -22.27 11.71
CA ALA A 215 2.45 -21.18 12.22
C ALA A 215 1.74 -20.42 13.34
N GLU A 216 0.46 -20.08 13.13
CA GLU A 216 -0.39 -19.42 14.13
C GLU A 216 -0.44 -20.24 15.44
N GLN A 217 -0.77 -21.54 15.35
CA GLN A 217 -0.82 -22.43 16.51
C GLN A 217 0.53 -22.56 17.23
N ASN A 218 1.64 -22.58 16.50
CA ASN A 218 2.98 -22.61 17.08
C ASN A 218 3.30 -21.30 17.82
N ALA A 219 2.97 -20.15 17.24
CA ALA A 219 3.18 -18.85 17.88
C ALA A 219 2.37 -18.73 19.18
N GLU A 220 1.09 -19.10 19.16
CA GLU A 220 0.24 -19.10 20.35
C GLU A 220 0.78 -20.04 21.44
N SER A 221 1.24 -21.24 21.05
CA SER A 221 1.82 -22.21 21.97
C SER A 221 3.13 -21.72 22.60
N ALA A 222 3.99 -21.06 21.81
CA ALA A 222 5.21 -20.43 22.29
C ALA A 222 4.92 -19.30 23.29
N GLN A 223 3.92 -18.46 22.98
CA GLN A 223 3.47 -17.39 23.86
C GLN A 223 2.96 -17.92 25.20
N GLN A 224 2.07 -18.92 25.18
CA GLN A 224 1.54 -19.56 26.41
C GLN A 224 2.66 -20.17 27.26
N SER A 225 3.60 -20.88 26.63
CA SER A 225 4.74 -21.49 27.31
C SER A 225 5.63 -20.44 27.98
N ASN A 226 5.87 -19.32 27.31
CA ASN A 226 6.66 -18.22 27.87
C ASN A 226 5.98 -17.54 29.07
N GLN A 227 4.66 -17.38 29.03
CA GLN A 227 3.90 -16.84 30.16
C GLN A 227 4.03 -17.74 31.40
N LEU A 228 3.90 -19.07 31.22
CA LEU A 228 4.04 -20.03 32.32
C LEU A 228 5.43 -19.98 32.96
N LEU A 229 6.49 -19.93 32.15
CA LEU A 229 7.87 -19.80 32.63
C LEU A 229 8.10 -18.48 33.36
N THR A 230 7.59 -17.36 32.81
CA THR A 230 7.70 -16.04 33.43
C THR A 230 7.04 -16.00 34.80
N TYR A 231 5.82 -16.54 34.92
CA TYR A 231 5.14 -16.62 36.22
C TYR A 231 5.87 -17.54 37.21
N ALA A 232 6.40 -18.67 36.73
CA ALA A 232 7.18 -19.57 37.57
C ALA A 232 8.45 -18.88 38.12
N LEU A 233 9.17 -18.14 37.28
CA LEU A 233 10.36 -17.38 37.69
C LEU A 233 10.04 -16.27 38.68
N ILE A 234 8.95 -15.51 38.46
CA ILE A 234 8.49 -14.51 39.42
C ILE A 234 8.11 -15.18 40.75
N GLY A 235 7.40 -16.30 40.71
CA GLY A 235 7.05 -17.09 41.89
C GLY A 235 8.29 -17.54 42.68
N VAL A 236 9.30 -18.08 41.99
CA VAL A 236 10.59 -18.45 42.60
C VAL A 236 11.30 -17.22 43.18
N GLY A 237 11.34 -16.10 42.47
CA GLY A 237 11.98 -14.86 42.93
C GLY A 237 11.34 -14.32 44.22
N VAL A 238 10.01 -14.30 44.30
CA VAL A 238 9.27 -13.91 45.50
C VAL A 238 9.59 -14.84 46.67
N LEU A 239 9.62 -16.15 46.44
CA LEU A 239 9.95 -17.14 47.48
C LEU A 239 11.38 -16.96 48.01
N VAL A 240 12.35 -16.70 47.14
CA VAL A 240 13.74 -16.46 47.55
C VAL A 240 13.85 -15.18 48.39
N LEU A 241 13.21 -14.08 47.97
CA LEU A 241 13.19 -12.84 48.75
C LEU A 241 12.57 -13.04 50.14
N LEU A 242 11.44 -13.73 50.22
CA LEU A 242 10.81 -14.07 51.50
C LEU A 242 11.73 -14.92 52.37
N GLY A 243 12.40 -15.92 51.78
CA GLY A 243 13.40 -16.74 52.47
C GLY A 243 14.55 -15.93 53.05
N VAL A 244 15.08 -14.96 52.28
CA VAL A 244 16.15 -14.05 52.74
C VAL A 244 15.67 -13.14 53.86
N VAL A 245 14.45 -12.60 53.79
CA VAL A 245 13.88 -11.76 54.85
C VAL A 245 13.69 -12.57 56.14
N VAL A 246 13.09 -13.76 56.05
CA VAL A 246 12.88 -14.63 57.21
C VAL A 246 14.22 -15.09 57.81
N GLY A 247 15.16 -15.51 56.96
CA GLY A 247 16.50 -15.91 57.38
C GLY A 247 17.29 -14.76 58.02
N GLY A 248 17.19 -13.56 57.46
CA GLY A 248 17.83 -12.34 57.98
C GLY A 248 17.29 -11.92 59.34
N VAL A 249 15.96 -11.99 59.54
CA VAL A 249 15.34 -11.70 60.85
C VAL A 249 15.74 -12.74 61.90
N TRP A 250 15.77 -14.02 61.53
CA TRP A 250 16.18 -15.09 62.43
C TRP A 250 17.65 -14.96 62.84
N TYR A 251 18.55 -14.73 61.88
CA TYR A 251 19.97 -14.50 62.13
C TYR A 251 20.20 -13.25 63.01
N TYR A 252 19.51 -12.15 62.71
CA TYR A 252 19.62 -10.91 63.50
C TYR A 252 19.14 -11.09 64.95
N ARG A 253 18.07 -11.85 65.17
CA ARG A 253 17.62 -12.20 66.53
C ARG A 253 18.59 -13.12 67.26
N GLN A 254 19.23 -14.05 66.57
CA GLN A 254 20.21 -14.95 67.19
C GLN A 254 21.50 -14.22 67.59
N ASN A 255 21.87 -13.17 66.86
CA ASN A 255 23.02 -12.32 67.19
C ASN A 255 22.77 -11.31 68.33
N GLN A 256 21.57 -11.27 68.94
CA GLN A 256 21.25 -10.43 70.10
C GLN A 256 21.28 -11.19 71.46
N GLY A 257 22.05 -12.27 71.57
CA GLY A 257 22.33 -12.92 72.86
C GLY A 257 23.10 -12.00 73.83
N PRO A 258 22.87 -12.12 75.16
CA PRO A 258 22.81 -10.99 76.09
C PRO A 258 24.14 -10.26 76.31
N SER A 259 24.13 -8.94 76.16
CA SER A 259 25.10 -8.05 76.77
C SER A 259 24.97 -8.16 78.29
N GLN A 260 25.94 -8.84 78.92
CA GLN A 260 26.03 -8.94 80.37
C GLN A 260 26.20 -7.52 80.97
N PRO A 261 25.30 -7.06 81.86
CA PRO A 261 25.57 -5.89 82.66
C PRO A 261 26.46 -6.29 83.86
N PHE A 262 27.49 -5.46 84.05
CA PHE A 262 28.43 -5.28 85.18
C PHE A 262 28.38 -6.23 86.38
#